data_AF-A0A8J5C648-F1
#
_entry.id   AF-A0A8J5C648-F1
#
_cell.length_a   1.000
_cell.length_b   1.000
_cell.length_c   1.000
_cell.angle_alpha   90.00
_cell.angle_beta   90.00
_cell.angle_gamma   90.00
#
_symmetry.space_group_name_H-M   'P 1'
#
loop_
_entity.id
_entity.type
_entity.pdbx_description
1 polymer ?
#
loop_
_entity_poly.entity_id
_entity_poly.type
_entity_poly.pdbx_seq_one_letter_code
_entity_poly.pdbx_strand_id
1 'polypeptide(L)'
;MASFLWTEEDVLRCCGSKPFAKELASALPFFDLHHAIQFACGIWFNKIDVVRWLEAFAAHPPIGSISPSVSQWSKEEQSAAMATANDTTLQELVDWNIRYQENFGFVFLICASGRGTLEILVELKVNC
;
A
#
# COMPACT_ATOMS: atom_id res chain seq x y z
N MET A 1 15.72 26.68 5.36
CA MET A 1 14.97 25.47 5.75
C MET A 1 13.93 25.21 4.69
N ALA A 2 13.96 24.06 4.02
CA ALA A 2 12.94 23.72 3.04
C ALA A 2 11.64 23.43 3.81
N SER A 3 10.64 24.29 3.66
CA SER A 3 9.29 23.99 4.11
C SER A 3 8.75 22.88 3.20
N PHE A 4 8.63 21.66 3.71
CA PHE A 4 7.83 20.64 3.04
C PHE A 4 6.37 21.12 3.07
N LEU A 5 5.88 21.65 1.96
CA LEU A 5 4.48 21.99 1.80
C LEU A 5 3.87 20.92 0.91
N TRP A 6 3.13 20.00 1.50
CA TRP A 6 2.32 19.01 0.80
C TRP A 6 0.84 19.25 1.07
N THR A 7 0.00 18.90 0.11
CA THR A 7 -1.45 18.99 0.23
C THR A 7 -2.05 17.68 0.75
N GLU A 8 -3.32 17.71 1.15
CA GLU A 8 -4.07 16.47 1.44
C GLU A 8 -4.06 15.51 0.23
N GLU A 9 -4.12 16.04 -1.00
CA GLU A 9 -4.06 15.24 -2.23
C GLU A 9 -2.71 14.53 -2.39
N ASP A 10 -1.60 15.21 -2.06
CA ASP A 10 -0.27 14.60 -2.12
C ASP A 10 -0.15 13.45 -1.12
N VAL A 11 -0.70 13.60 0.09
CA VAL A 11 -0.71 12.51 1.07
C VAL A 11 -1.63 11.37 0.63
N LEU A 12 -2.78 11.68 0.04
CA LEU A 12 -3.74 10.68 -0.42
C LEU A 12 -3.19 9.79 -1.55
N ARG A 13 -2.28 10.33 -2.38
CA ARG A 13 -1.55 9.54 -3.39
C ARG A 13 -0.61 8.50 -2.77
N CYS A 14 -0.14 8.74 -1.55
CA CYS A 14 0.72 7.81 -0.80
C CYS A 14 -0.08 6.84 0.08
N CYS A 15 -1.23 7.26 0.60
CA CYS A 15 -2.07 6.46 1.49
C CYS A 15 -3.55 6.77 1.24
N GLY A 16 -4.34 5.76 0.87
CA GLY A 16 -5.76 5.95 0.50
C GLY A 16 -6.71 6.36 1.64
N SER A 17 -6.23 6.50 2.88
CA SER A 17 -7.06 6.93 4.01
C SER A 17 -7.24 8.44 4.02
N LYS A 18 -8.45 8.92 3.70
CA LYS A 18 -8.77 10.36 3.70
C LYS A 18 -8.58 11.01 5.07
N PRO A 19 -9.01 10.42 6.20
CA PRO A 19 -8.77 11.04 7.51
C PRO A 19 -7.28 11.13 7.85
N PHE A 20 -6.48 10.13 7.49
CA PHE A 20 -5.03 10.19 7.67
C PHE A 20 -4.42 11.34 6.84
N ALA A 21 -4.80 11.43 5.56
CA ALA A 21 -4.30 12.48 4.67
C ALA A 21 -4.64 13.89 5.18
N LYS A 22 -5.87 14.09 5.62
CA LYS A 22 -6.35 15.35 6.17
C LYS A 22 -5.59 15.75 7.45
N GLU A 23 -5.44 14.81 8.39
CA GLU A 23 -4.74 15.06 9.66
C GLU A 23 -3.26 15.40 9.42
N LEU A 24 -2.58 14.65 8.55
CA LEU A 24 -1.16 14.87 8.28
C LEU A 24 -0.91 16.20 7.54
N ALA A 25 -1.74 16.55 6.56
CA ALA A 25 -1.63 17.81 5.85
C ALA A 25 -1.93 19.02 6.75
N SER A 26 -2.85 18.88 7.69
CA SER A 26 -3.22 19.94 8.65
C SER A 26 -2.16 20.21 9.72
N ALA A 27 -1.17 19.32 9.86
CA ALA A 27 -0.10 19.43 10.87
C ALA A 27 1.17 20.14 10.37
N LEU A 28 1.15 20.61 9.12
CA LEU A 28 2.25 21.39 8.56
C LEU A 28 2.44 22.74 9.28
N PRO A 29 3.69 23.26 9.34
CA PRO A 29 4.92 22.67 8.81
C PRO A 29 5.60 21.70 9.79
N PHE A 30 6.31 20.70 9.26
CA PHE A 30 7.23 19.87 10.05
C PHE A 30 8.65 20.46 10.08
N PHE A 31 9.37 20.18 11.17
CA PHE A 31 10.74 20.65 11.37
C PHE A 31 11.73 19.93 10.44
N ASP A 32 11.60 18.60 10.36
CA ASP A 32 12.37 17.73 9.49
C ASP A 32 11.55 16.47 9.14
N LEU A 33 12.14 15.58 8.34
CA LEU A 33 11.53 14.33 7.95
C LEU A 33 11.23 13.40 9.14
N HIS A 34 12.11 13.38 10.15
CA HIS A 34 11.93 12.53 11.32
C HIS A 34 10.68 12.93 12.11
N HIS A 35 10.50 14.24 12.33
CA HIS A 35 9.30 14.76 12.96
C HIS A 35 8.04 14.43 12.16
N ALA A 36 8.09 14.56 10.82
CA ALA A 36 6.96 14.19 9.97
C ALA A 36 6.60 12.70 10.07
N ILE A 37 7.60 11.80 10.05
CA ILE A 37 7.40 10.35 10.19
C ILE A 37 6.82 10.02 11.56
N GLN A 38 7.38 10.59 12.63
CA GLN A 38 6.88 10.35 13.99
C GLN A 38 5.42 10.80 14.13
N PHE A 39 5.07 11.95 13.58
CA PHE A 39 3.69 12.45 13.59
C PHE A 39 2.74 11.56 12.78
N ALA A 40 3.16 11.14 11.58
CA ALA A 40 2.42 10.22 10.73
C ALA A 40 2.16 8.86 11.44
N CYS A 41 3.18 8.26 12.05
CA CYS A 41 3.01 7.06 12.86
C CYS A 41 2.04 7.28 14.03
N GLY A 42 2.15 8.44 14.69
CA GLY A 42 1.23 8.85 15.76
C GLY A 42 -0.23 8.86 15.30
N ILE A 43 -0.52 9.45 14.14
CA ILE A 43 -1.86 9.43 13.52
C ILE A 43 -2.27 7.98 13.24
N TRP A 44 -1.46 7.25 12.46
CA TRP A 44 -1.81 5.93 11.95
C TRP A 44 -2.17 4.93 13.06
N PHE A 45 -1.37 4.87 14.13
CA PHE A 45 -1.54 3.90 15.19
C PHE A 45 -2.52 4.32 16.29
N ASN A 46 -2.77 5.62 16.48
CA ASN A 46 -3.55 6.10 17.63
C ASN A 46 -4.83 6.85 17.28
N LYS A 47 -4.99 7.33 16.04
CA LYS A 47 -6.15 8.13 15.61
C LYS A 47 -6.98 7.50 14.51
N ILE A 48 -6.38 6.62 13.71
CA ILE A 48 -7.04 6.00 12.56
C ILE A 48 -7.62 4.66 13.00
N ASP A 49 -8.94 4.50 12.83
CA ASP A 49 -9.63 3.27 13.16
C ASP A 49 -9.53 2.23 12.04
N VAL A 50 -10.04 1.03 12.33
CA VAL A 50 -10.04 -0.10 11.38
C VAL A 50 -10.76 0.24 10.08
N VAL A 51 -11.87 0.99 10.12
CA VAL A 51 -12.61 1.35 8.90
C VAL A 51 -11.74 2.21 7.99
N ARG A 52 -10.92 3.09 8.57
CA ARG A 52 -10.01 3.96 7.83
C ARG A 52 -8.71 3.27 7.41
N TRP A 53 -8.30 2.22 8.10
CA TRP A 53 -7.28 1.30 7.57
C TRP A 53 -7.80 0.54 6.35
N LEU A 54 -9.01 -0.02 6.42
CA LEU A 54 -9.62 -0.72 5.29
C LEU A 54 -9.85 0.20 4.08
N GLU A 55 -10.17 1.48 4.30
CA GLU A 55 -10.21 2.50 3.23
C GLU A 55 -8.84 2.66 2.55
N ALA A 56 -7.74 2.72 3.31
CA ALA A 56 -6.41 2.74 2.73
C ALA A 56 -6.10 1.46 1.95
N PHE A 57 -6.42 0.30 2.52
CA PHE A 57 -6.11 -1.00 1.91
C PHE A 57 -6.84 -1.16 0.57
N ALA A 58 -8.10 -0.76 0.50
CA ALA A 58 -8.91 -0.82 -0.72
C ALA A 58 -8.39 0.07 -1.86
N ALA A 59 -7.52 1.05 -1.58
CA ALA A 59 -6.91 1.88 -2.61
C ALA A 59 -5.74 1.18 -3.34
N HIS A 60 -5.25 0.06 -2.81
CA HIS A 60 -4.17 -0.70 -3.44
C HIS A 60 -4.72 -1.68 -4.49
N PRO A 61 -4.06 -1.80 -5.65
CA PRO A 61 -4.34 -2.87 -6.57
C PRO A 61 -3.85 -4.21 -5.99
N PRO A 62 -4.54 -5.33 -6.26
CA PRO A 62 -4.02 -6.65 -5.93
C PRO A 62 -2.66 -6.89 -6.59
N ILE A 63 -1.79 -7.64 -5.91
CA ILE A 63 -0.47 -7.98 -6.47
C ILE A 63 -0.63 -8.83 -7.73
N GLY A 64 0.05 -8.44 -8.81
CA GLY A 64 -0.06 -9.05 -10.14
C GLY A 64 -1.09 -8.41 -11.05
N SER A 65 -1.81 -7.38 -10.60
CA SER A 65 -2.74 -6.64 -11.47
C SER A 65 -2.00 -5.78 -12.50
N ILE A 66 -2.35 -5.95 -13.78
CA ILE A 66 -1.80 -5.19 -14.92
C ILE A 66 -2.79 -4.17 -15.50
N SER A 67 -3.83 -3.80 -14.75
CA SER A 67 -4.84 -2.85 -15.21
C SER A 67 -4.22 -1.47 -15.57
N PRO A 68 -4.71 -0.78 -16.62
CA PRO A 68 -4.32 0.60 -16.91
C PRO A 68 -4.54 1.57 -15.76
N SER A 69 -5.46 1.25 -14.84
CA SER A 69 -5.75 2.04 -13.64
C SER A 69 -4.68 1.96 -12.55
N VAL A 70 -3.73 1.02 -12.66
CA VAL A 70 -2.61 0.89 -11.72
C VAL A 70 -1.63 2.05 -11.93
N SER A 71 -1.33 2.77 -10.85
CA SER A 71 -0.40 3.90 -10.87
C SER A 71 1.00 3.47 -11.30
N GLN A 72 1.77 4.41 -11.86
CA GLN A 72 3.16 4.15 -12.23
C GLN A 72 4.00 3.71 -11.00
N TRP A 73 3.77 4.34 -9.84
CA TRP A 73 4.41 3.97 -8.58
C TRP A 73 4.16 2.50 -8.24
N SER A 74 2.89 2.04 -8.27
CA SER A 74 2.59 0.65 -7.93
C SER A 74 3.16 -0.36 -8.94
N LYS A 75 3.25 0.02 -10.22
CA LYS A 75 3.95 -0.80 -11.24
C LYS A 75 5.44 -0.95 -10.92
N GLU A 76 6.09 0.12 -10.46
CA GLU A 76 7.49 0.09 -10.07
C GLU A 76 7.73 -0.79 -8.84
N GLU A 77 6.87 -0.68 -7.82
CA GLU A 77 6.93 -1.54 -6.62
C GLU A 77 6.79 -3.02 -6.96
N GLN A 78 5.96 -3.37 -7.95
CA GLN A 78 5.74 -4.75 -8.38
C GLN A 78 6.69 -5.23 -9.49
N SER A 79 7.60 -4.38 -9.97
CA SER A 79 8.43 -4.66 -11.16
C SER A 79 9.27 -5.94 -11.02
N ALA A 80 9.89 -6.16 -9.86
CA ALA A 80 10.69 -7.37 -9.59
C ALA A 80 9.83 -8.64 -9.57
N ALA A 81 8.62 -8.56 -9.04
CA ALA A 81 7.68 -9.66 -9.06
C ALA A 81 7.31 -10.00 -10.51
N MET A 82 6.91 -9.01 -11.29
CA MET A 82 6.50 -9.21 -12.68
C MET A 82 7.65 -9.72 -13.56
N ALA A 83 8.88 -9.27 -13.34
CA ALA A 83 10.05 -9.74 -14.06
C ALA A 83 10.43 -11.20 -13.76
N THR A 84 9.97 -11.74 -12.63
CA THR A 84 10.27 -13.12 -12.18
C THR A 84 9.06 -14.05 -12.29
N ALA A 85 7.94 -13.56 -12.82
CA ALA A 85 6.72 -14.33 -12.95
C ALA A 85 6.73 -15.21 -14.21
N ASN A 86 6.05 -16.34 -14.13
CA ASN A 86 5.61 -17.16 -15.26
C ASN A 86 4.09 -17.39 -15.16
N ASP A 87 3.49 -17.94 -16.21
CA ASP A 87 2.03 -18.16 -16.31
C ASP A 87 1.47 -18.91 -15.09
N THR A 88 2.16 -19.96 -14.64
CA THR A 88 1.74 -20.74 -13.45
C THR A 88 1.73 -19.88 -12.20
N THR A 89 2.80 -19.13 -11.94
CA THR A 89 2.89 -18.30 -10.74
C THR A 89 1.93 -17.10 -10.77
N LEU A 90 1.64 -16.55 -11.95
CA LEU A 90 0.63 -15.50 -12.10
C LEU A 90 -0.77 -16.04 -11.81
N GLN A 91 -1.10 -17.23 -12.32
CA GLN A 91 -2.37 -17.87 -12.02
C GLN A 91 -2.51 -18.17 -10.52
N GLU A 92 -1.45 -18.68 -9.88
CA GLU A 92 -1.45 -18.89 -8.44
C GLU A 92 -1.63 -17.57 -7.66
N LEU A 93 -1.00 -16.48 -8.09
CA LEU A 93 -1.19 -15.17 -7.45
C LEU A 93 -2.65 -14.74 -7.52
N VAL A 94 -3.31 -14.89 -8.67
CA VAL A 94 -4.73 -14.57 -8.83
C VAL A 94 -5.59 -15.41 -7.89
N ASP A 95 -5.41 -16.72 -7.91
CA ASP A 95 -6.21 -17.65 -7.10
C ASP A 95 -6.06 -17.37 -5.60
N TRP A 96 -4.83 -17.11 -5.13
CA TRP A 96 -4.57 -16.85 -3.72
C TRP A 96 -4.98 -15.45 -3.28
N ASN A 97 -4.91 -14.43 -4.14
CA ASN A 97 -5.47 -13.11 -3.83
C ASN A 97 -6.99 -13.20 -3.62
N ILE A 98 -7.69 -13.97 -4.46
CA ILE A 98 -9.14 -14.21 -4.31
C ILE A 98 -9.42 -14.88 -2.96
N ARG A 99 -8.71 -15.98 -2.65
CA ARG A 99 -8.88 -16.69 -1.37
C ARG A 99 -8.61 -15.82 -0.15
N TYR A 100 -7.54 -15.02 -0.19
CA TYR A 100 -7.22 -14.10 0.89
C TYR A 100 -8.34 -13.09 1.09
N GLN A 101 -8.84 -12.49 0.01
CA GLN A 101 -9.93 -11.55 0.08
C GLN A 101 -11.24 -12.19 0.57
N GLU A 102 -11.54 -13.42 0.18
CA GLU A 102 -12.69 -14.17 0.70
C GLU A 102 -12.56 -14.48 2.19
N ASN A 103 -11.35 -14.76 2.69
CA ASN A 103 -11.11 -15.10 4.09
C ASN A 103 -11.12 -13.86 5.01
N PHE A 104 -10.50 -12.75 4.57
CA PHE A 104 -10.29 -11.57 5.42
C PHE A 104 -11.17 -10.37 5.07
N GLY A 105 -11.74 -10.34 3.87
CA GLY A 105 -12.59 -9.23 3.40
C GLY A 105 -11.82 -8.02 2.84
N PHE A 106 -10.50 -8.10 2.68
CA PHE A 106 -9.67 -7.05 2.09
C PHE A 106 -8.49 -7.64 1.28
N VAL A 107 -7.85 -6.80 0.47
CA VAL A 107 -6.73 -7.22 -0.40
C VAL A 107 -5.49 -7.60 0.40
N PHE A 108 -4.70 -8.54 -0.09
CA PHE A 108 -3.39 -8.84 0.47
C PHE A 108 -2.42 -7.65 0.23
N LEU A 109 -1.74 -7.23 1.29
CA LEU A 109 -0.80 -6.12 1.27
C LEU A 109 0.59 -6.59 1.69
N ILE A 110 1.59 -6.22 0.90
CA ILE A 110 3.00 -6.45 1.17
C ILE A 110 3.83 -5.32 0.56
N CYS A 111 4.97 -4.98 1.18
CA CYS A 111 5.96 -4.13 0.53
C CYS A 111 6.64 -4.91 -0.60
N ALA A 112 6.18 -4.71 -1.84
CA ALA A 112 6.56 -5.53 -3.00
C ALA A 112 7.94 -5.19 -3.58
N SER A 113 8.45 -3.98 -3.33
CA SER A 113 9.70 -3.49 -3.91
C SER A 113 10.86 -4.47 -3.69
N GLY A 114 11.43 -4.94 -4.81
CA GLY A 114 12.56 -5.88 -4.81
C GLY A 114 12.20 -7.35 -4.56
N ARG A 115 10.94 -7.68 -4.26
CA ARG A 115 10.50 -9.07 -4.04
C ARG A 115 10.16 -9.77 -5.35
N GLY A 116 10.55 -11.03 -5.47
CA GLY A 116 10.16 -11.88 -6.59
C GLY A 116 8.76 -12.46 -6.42
N THR A 117 8.15 -12.94 -7.52
CA THR A 117 6.78 -13.50 -7.49
C THR A 117 6.67 -14.70 -6.54
N LEU A 118 7.66 -15.59 -6.51
CA LEU A 118 7.65 -16.76 -5.62
C LEU A 118 7.72 -16.37 -4.14
N GLU A 119 8.49 -15.34 -3.79
CA GLU A 119 8.58 -14.84 -2.42
C GLU A 119 7.22 -14.28 -1.96
N ILE A 120 6.58 -13.47 -2.81
CA ILE A 120 5.24 -12.94 -2.53
C ILE A 120 4.23 -14.07 -2.39
N LEU A 121 4.26 -15.08 -3.26
CA LEU A 121 3.37 -16.24 -3.17
C LEU A 121 3.53 -17.01 -1.86
N VAL A 122 4.77 -17.17 -1.37
CA VAL A 122 5.02 -17.82 -0.08
C VAL A 122 4.39 -17.00 1.05
N GLU A 123 4.64 -15.70 1.09
CA GLU A 123 4.04 -14.81 2.10
C GLU A 123 2.51 -14.82 2.06
N LEU A 124 1.95 -14.73 0.85
CA LEU A 124 0.51 -14.77 0.65
C LEU A 124 -0.08 -16.08 1.17
N LYS A 125 0.51 -17.23 0.85
CA LYS A 125 0.03 -18.55 1.31
C LYS A 125 0.15 -18.75 2.82
N VAL A 126 1.24 -18.26 3.44
CA VAL A 126 1.48 -18.40 4.89
C VAL A 126 0.54 -17.53 5.71
N ASN A 127 0.15 -16.38 5.17
CA ASN A 127 -0.73 -15.42 5.84
C ASN A 127 -2.20 -15.51 5.40
N CYS A 128 -2.54 -16.44 4.49
CA CYS A 128 -3.90 -16.65 4.00
C CYS A 128 -4.77 -17.43 4.97
#